data_AF-A0A089LMP0-F1
#
_entry.id   AF-A0A089LMP0-F1
#
_cell.length_a   1.000
_cell.length_b   1.000
_cell.length_c   1.000
_cell.angle_alpha   90.00
_cell.angle_beta   90.00
_cell.angle_gamma   90.00
#
_symmetry.space_group_name_H-M   'P 1'
#
loop_
_entity.id
_entity.type
_entity.pdbx_description
1 polymer ?
#
loop_
_entity_poly.entity_id
_entity_poly.type
_entity_poly.pdbx_seq_one_letter_code
_entity_poly.pdbx_strand_id
1 'polypeptide(L)'
;MGSYRDIEGELRGKTNVRILILDTGNIQFLYQYSDVLPQSILFQPYDIVLIPGWVHAEYAHHTGKLQYVSAIPTALYYIDEVEDYLPMIGYQDKRLMELFRVASPFSESQRFFNQYRNVPAEDLPDDWIDLYYENGFLTRQTETLITKKNAGEVSILTLAFLLLSHYRNEISNISIATSDFCVISLKNRLLREANSPNLALSVPQTPPISYLSKDVTLFHAVKTGLTLPDSIARMRQNPKSSIYVEHFRDGSSTLHEVVVETPTFIEMCRKPHKYTIIF
;
A
#
# COMPACT_ATOMS: atom_id res chain seq x y z
N MET A 1 2.50 -17.15 -13.27
CA MET A 1 1.68 -16.24 -12.44
C MET A 1 1.80 -14.85 -13.07
N GLY A 2 0.77 -14.02 -13.04
CA GLY A 2 0.71 -12.84 -13.91
C GLY A 2 1.72 -11.76 -13.55
N SER A 3 2.84 -11.76 -14.27
CA SER A 3 4.15 -11.21 -13.90
C SER A 3 4.43 -9.86 -14.59
N TYR A 4 3.75 -8.77 -14.24
CA TYR A 4 3.86 -7.47 -14.94
C TYR A 4 3.36 -7.43 -16.40
N ARG A 5 3.69 -8.40 -17.26
CA ARG A 5 3.23 -8.46 -18.67
C ARG A 5 1.71 -8.43 -18.80
N ASP A 6 1.03 -9.12 -17.90
CA ASP A 6 -0.43 -9.15 -17.89
C ASP A 6 -1.02 -7.80 -17.46
N ILE A 7 -0.38 -7.12 -16.50
CA ILE A 7 -0.74 -5.74 -16.10
C ILE A 7 -0.48 -4.77 -17.24
N GLU A 8 0.67 -4.88 -17.92
CA GLU A 8 1.00 -4.04 -19.07
C GLU A 8 -0.09 -4.19 -20.16
N GLY A 9 -0.51 -5.42 -20.46
CA GLY A 9 -1.62 -5.69 -21.36
C GLY A 9 -2.94 -5.05 -20.91
N GLU A 10 -3.22 -5.10 -19.61
CA GLU A 10 -4.45 -4.54 -19.01
C GLU A 10 -4.46 -3.00 -18.99
N LEU A 11 -3.29 -2.37 -18.81
CA LEU A 11 -3.16 -0.91 -18.74
C LEU A 11 -3.03 -0.27 -20.12
N ARG A 12 -2.47 -0.97 -21.10
CA ARG A 12 -2.17 -0.42 -22.42
C ARG A 12 -3.44 0.07 -23.12
N GLY A 13 -3.46 1.37 -23.44
CA GLY A 13 -4.58 2.00 -24.16
C GLY A 13 -5.80 2.28 -23.29
N LYS A 14 -5.74 2.04 -21.98
CA LYS A 14 -6.77 2.47 -21.02
C LYS A 14 -6.44 3.85 -20.47
N THR A 15 -7.46 4.49 -19.93
CA THR A 15 -7.32 5.74 -19.19
C THR A 15 -8.18 5.64 -17.93
N ASN A 16 -7.81 6.44 -16.93
CA ASN A 16 -8.55 6.58 -15.67
C ASN A 16 -8.65 5.28 -14.83
N VAL A 17 -7.66 4.38 -14.92
CA VAL A 17 -7.61 3.10 -14.21
C VAL A 17 -7.38 3.32 -12.71
N ARG A 18 -8.19 2.66 -11.89
CA ARG A 18 -8.11 2.65 -10.42
C ARG A 18 -7.52 1.34 -9.95
N ILE A 19 -6.39 1.43 -9.25
CA ILE A 19 -5.63 0.28 -8.76
C ILE A 19 -5.76 0.21 -7.23
N LEU A 20 -5.94 -1.00 -6.71
CA LEU A 20 -5.81 -1.30 -5.28
C LEU A 20 -4.60 -2.21 -5.05
N ILE A 21 -3.70 -1.83 -4.14
CA ILE A 21 -2.61 -2.70 -3.67
C ILE A 21 -2.96 -3.21 -2.27
N LEU A 22 -2.96 -4.54 -2.08
CA LEU A 22 -3.33 -5.18 -0.82
C LEU A 22 -2.12 -5.48 0.06
N ASP A 23 -2.27 -5.24 1.36
CA ASP A 23 -1.40 -5.73 2.43
C ASP A 23 -2.08 -6.89 3.20
N THR A 24 -1.29 -7.80 3.77
CA THR A 24 -1.76 -8.93 4.58
C THR A 24 -2.60 -8.48 5.76
N GLY A 25 -2.22 -7.38 6.43
CA GLY A 25 -2.92 -6.85 7.59
C GLY A 25 -4.35 -6.40 7.26
N ASN A 26 -4.58 -5.94 6.04
CA ASN A 26 -5.89 -5.56 5.52
C ASN A 26 -6.66 -6.78 4.97
N ILE A 27 -6.01 -7.71 4.26
CA ILE A 27 -6.64 -8.97 3.85
C ILE A 27 -7.22 -9.72 5.05
N GLN A 28 -6.43 -9.86 6.12
CA GLN A 28 -6.89 -10.50 7.36
C GLN A 28 -8.15 -9.82 7.92
N PHE A 29 -8.18 -8.50 7.93
CA PHE A 29 -9.30 -7.73 8.46
C PHE A 29 -10.56 -7.90 7.62
N LEU A 30 -10.43 -7.76 6.30
CA LEU A 30 -11.58 -7.89 5.39
C LEU A 30 -12.11 -9.32 5.36
N TYR A 31 -11.23 -10.32 5.41
CA TYR A 31 -11.62 -11.73 5.56
C TYR A 31 -12.43 -11.98 6.82
N GLN A 32 -11.93 -11.50 7.97
CA GLN A 32 -12.56 -11.70 9.28
C GLN A 32 -13.96 -11.09 9.37
N TYR A 33 -14.22 -9.99 8.67
CA TYR A 33 -15.49 -9.25 8.71
C TYR A 33 -16.24 -9.27 7.38
N SER A 34 -16.02 -10.33 6.58
CA SER A 34 -16.65 -10.50 5.26
C SER A 34 -18.18 -10.59 5.31
N ASP A 35 -18.76 -10.90 6.47
CA ASP A 35 -20.20 -10.88 6.74
C ASP A 35 -20.80 -9.46 6.67
N VAL A 36 -20.02 -8.45 7.05
CA VAL A 36 -20.45 -7.04 7.10
C VAL A 36 -19.75 -6.19 6.04
N LEU A 37 -18.59 -6.64 5.56
CA LEU A 37 -17.77 -5.98 4.56
C LEU A 37 -17.68 -6.86 3.31
N PRO A 38 -18.75 -6.96 2.51
CA PRO A 38 -18.77 -7.85 1.36
C PRO A 38 -17.80 -7.38 0.27
N GLN A 39 -17.01 -8.32 -0.23
CA GLN A 39 -16.02 -8.06 -1.29
C GLN A 39 -16.64 -7.44 -2.54
N SER A 40 -17.83 -7.89 -2.93
CA SER A 40 -18.52 -7.41 -4.13
C SER A 40 -18.78 -5.91 -4.13
N ILE A 41 -18.80 -5.28 -2.96
CA ILE A 41 -18.99 -3.84 -2.81
C ILE A 41 -17.65 -3.15 -2.59
N LEU A 42 -16.79 -3.71 -1.73
CA LEU A 42 -15.50 -3.10 -1.41
C LEU A 42 -14.54 -2.99 -2.60
N PHE A 43 -14.54 -3.99 -3.48
CA PHE A 43 -13.63 -4.04 -4.63
C PHE A 43 -14.23 -3.43 -5.91
N GLN A 44 -15.54 -3.15 -5.92
CA GLN A 44 -16.26 -2.54 -7.06
C GLN A 44 -15.62 -1.22 -7.58
N PRO A 45 -15.08 -0.33 -6.72
CA PRO A 45 -14.48 0.92 -7.19
C PRO A 45 -13.13 0.74 -7.89
N TYR A 46 -12.58 -0.47 -7.96
CA TYR A 46 -11.25 -0.73 -8.53
C TYR A 46 -11.38 -1.52 -9.81
N ASP A 47 -10.52 -1.16 -10.77
CA ASP A 47 -10.44 -1.85 -12.06
C ASP A 47 -9.39 -2.98 -11.98
N ILE A 48 -8.38 -2.81 -11.12
CA ILE A 48 -7.30 -3.78 -10.88
C ILE A 48 -6.99 -3.89 -9.38
N VAL A 49 -6.76 -5.11 -8.90
CA VAL A 49 -6.25 -5.43 -7.56
C VAL A 49 -4.89 -6.12 -7.69
N LEU A 50 -3.91 -5.62 -6.96
CA LEU A 50 -2.54 -6.13 -6.93
C LEU A 50 -2.22 -6.72 -5.56
N ILE A 51 -1.59 -7.89 -5.57
CA ILE A 51 -1.09 -8.58 -4.38
C ILE A 51 0.43 -8.75 -4.53
N PRO A 52 1.25 -8.06 -3.73
CA PRO A 52 2.68 -8.33 -3.68
C PRO A 52 2.99 -9.79 -3.35
N GLY A 53 4.07 -10.34 -3.90
CA GLY A 53 4.44 -11.76 -3.76
C GLY A 53 4.61 -12.18 -2.30
N TRP A 54 5.24 -11.32 -1.49
CA TRP A 54 5.38 -11.56 -0.05
C TRP A 54 4.02 -11.58 0.68
N VAL A 55 3.06 -10.74 0.27
CA VAL A 55 1.69 -10.74 0.84
C VAL A 55 1.02 -12.08 0.54
N HIS A 56 1.14 -12.58 -0.70
CA HIS A 56 0.63 -13.90 -1.06
C HIS A 56 1.29 -15.02 -0.22
N ALA A 57 2.62 -14.99 -0.06
CA ALA A 57 3.35 -15.98 0.73
C ALA A 57 2.87 -16.05 2.19
N GLU A 58 2.47 -14.92 2.79
CA GLU A 58 1.98 -14.85 4.17
C GLU A 58 0.61 -15.48 4.39
N TYR A 59 -0.26 -15.57 3.38
CA TYR A 59 -1.59 -16.19 3.54
C TYR A 59 -1.82 -17.45 2.71
N ALA A 60 -0.91 -17.82 1.80
CA ALA A 60 -1.06 -18.95 0.88
C ALA A 60 -1.30 -20.29 1.60
N HIS A 61 -0.85 -20.45 2.84
CA HIS A 61 -1.10 -21.66 3.64
C HIS A 61 -2.51 -21.69 4.27
N HIS A 62 -3.25 -20.58 4.25
CA HIS A 62 -4.57 -20.45 4.87
C HIS A 62 -5.69 -20.56 3.82
N THR A 63 -6.32 -21.73 3.73
CA THR A 63 -7.38 -22.05 2.75
C THR A 63 -8.51 -21.02 2.71
N GLY A 64 -9.02 -20.58 3.85
CA GLY A 64 -10.09 -19.58 3.92
C GLY A 64 -9.72 -18.21 3.31
N LYS A 65 -8.48 -17.73 3.54
CA LYS A 65 -7.99 -16.47 2.96
C LYS A 65 -7.73 -16.61 1.46
N LEU A 66 -7.22 -17.75 1.02
CA LEU A 66 -7.06 -18.07 -0.39
C LEU A 66 -8.41 -18.02 -1.11
N GLN A 67 -9.43 -18.68 -0.55
CA GLN A 67 -10.79 -18.66 -1.11
C GLN A 67 -11.37 -17.25 -1.11
N TYR A 68 -11.17 -16.49 -0.03
CA TYR A 68 -11.59 -15.10 0.05
C TYR A 68 -10.95 -14.26 -1.06
N VAL A 69 -9.63 -14.30 -1.22
CA VAL A 69 -8.92 -13.53 -2.26
C VAL A 69 -9.32 -13.97 -3.66
N SER A 70 -9.48 -15.27 -3.89
CA SER A 70 -9.90 -15.81 -5.19
C SER A 70 -11.33 -15.43 -5.58
N ALA A 71 -12.16 -15.03 -4.61
CA ALA A 71 -13.53 -14.58 -4.83
C ALA A 71 -13.65 -13.08 -5.14
N ILE A 72 -12.53 -12.33 -5.14
CA ILE A 72 -12.52 -10.91 -5.48
C ILE A 72 -12.99 -10.76 -6.94
N PRO A 73 -14.08 -10.00 -7.22
CA PRO A 73 -14.70 -9.95 -8.55
C PRO A 73 -14.03 -8.94 -9.50
N THR A 74 -12.76 -8.61 -9.27
CA THR A 74 -11.97 -7.61 -10.00
C THR A 74 -10.72 -8.28 -10.54
N ALA A 75 -10.16 -7.78 -11.65
CA ALA A 75 -8.91 -8.29 -12.21
C ALA A 75 -7.81 -8.30 -11.13
N LEU A 76 -7.28 -9.48 -10.84
CA LEU A 76 -6.37 -9.73 -9.74
C LEU A 76 -5.02 -10.20 -10.28
N TYR A 77 -3.94 -9.51 -9.90
CA TYR A 77 -2.58 -9.87 -10.29
C TYR A 77 -1.66 -10.00 -9.07
N TYR A 78 -0.73 -10.94 -9.17
CA TYR A 78 0.31 -11.17 -8.18
C TYR A 78 1.61 -10.59 -8.70
N ILE A 79 2.28 -9.75 -7.91
CA ILE A 79 3.50 -9.06 -8.35
C ILE A 79 4.68 -9.49 -7.51
N ASP A 80 5.66 -10.10 -8.14
CA ASP A 80 6.91 -10.50 -7.51
C ASP A 80 7.96 -9.41 -7.68
N GLU A 81 8.59 -9.00 -6.58
CA GLU A 81 9.52 -7.87 -6.61
C GLU A 81 10.81 -8.19 -7.36
N VAL A 82 11.27 -9.43 -7.27
CA VAL A 82 12.51 -9.90 -7.91
C VAL A 82 12.29 -10.04 -9.41
N GLU A 83 11.14 -10.57 -9.82
CA GLU A 83 10.84 -10.82 -11.24
C GLU A 83 10.31 -9.58 -11.98
N ASP A 84 9.45 -8.76 -11.34
CA ASP A 84 8.61 -7.80 -12.04
C ASP A 84 9.10 -6.35 -11.99
N TYR A 85 9.80 -5.94 -10.91
CA TYR A 85 10.12 -4.53 -10.72
C TYR A 85 11.19 -4.01 -11.68
N LEU A 86 12.17 -4.83 -12.02
CA LEU A 86 13.23 -4.44 -12.96
C LEU A 86 12.68 -4.19 -14.37
N PRO A 87 11.81 -5.05 -14.94
CA PRO A 87 11.07 -4.74 -16.15
C PRO A 87 10.24 -3.45 -16.07
N MET A 88 9.56 -3.18 -14.96
CA MET A 88 8.72 -1.97 -14.78
C MET A 88 9.53 -0.66 -14.93
N ILE A 89 10.81 -0.68 -14.52
CA ILE A 89 11.70 0.50 -14.63
C ILE A 89 12.56 0.49 -15.91
N GLY A 90 12.25 -0.39 -16.87
CA GLY A 90 12.96 -0.49 -18.13
C GLY A 90 14.37 -1.05 -17.99
N TYR A 91 14.57 -2.03 -17.10
CA TYR A 91 15.84 -2.71 -16.86
C TYR A 91 16.97 -1.77 -16.40
N GLN A 92 16.64 -0.84 -15.50
CA GLN A 92 17.59 0.13 -14.93
C GLN A 92 17.89 -0.20 -13.46
N ASP A 93 18.75 -1.19 -13.21
CA ASP A 93 19.07 -1.68 -11.86
C ASP A 93 19.48 -0.59 -10.88
N LYS A 94 20.38 0.31 -11.28
CA LYS A 94 20.82 1.42 -10.42
C LYS A 94 19.69 2.34 -10.01
N ARG A 95 18.77 2.58 -10.93
CA ARG A 95 17.61 3.43 -10.67
C ARG A 95 16.60 2.73 -9.77
N LEU A 96 16.42 1.41 -9.94
CA LEU A 96 15.58 0.60 -9.06
C LEU A 96 16.17 0.53 -7.64
N MET A 97 17.47 0.28 -7.52
CA MET A 97 18.18 0.27 -6.25
C MET A 97 18.10 1.63 -5.53
N GLU A 98 18.24 2.73 -6.27
CA GLU A 98 18.05 4.07 -5.72
C GLU A 98 16.61 4.30 -5.24
N LEU A 99 15.60 3.75 -5.94
CA LEU A 99 14.20 3.85 -5.53
C LEU A 99 13.98 3.15 -4.20
N PHE A 100 14.46 1.92 -4.06
CA PHE A 100 14.45 1.21 -2.79
C PHE A 100 15.20 1.99 -1.69
N ARG A 101 16.39 2.54 -1.99
CA ARG A 101 17.17 3.34 -1.03
C ARG A 101 16.41 4.56 -0.52
N VAL A 102 15.71 5.26 -1.40
CA VAL A 102 14.92 6.44 -1.03
C VAL A 102 13.68 6.03 -0.22
N ALA A 103 13.02 4.94 -0.62
CA ALA A 103 11.87 4.36 0.08
C ALA A 103 12.22 3.88 1.50
N SER A 104 13.50 3.57 1.76
CA SER A 104 13.98 2.94 3.00
C SER A 104 14.94 3.85 3.78
N PRO A 105 14.44 4.85 4.53
CA PRO A 105 15.26 5.82 5.27
C PRO A 105 16.04 5.24 6.46
N PHE A 106 15.98 3.93 6.68
CA PHE A 106 16.47 3.26 7.88
C PHE A 106 17.98 3.01 7.83
N SER A 107 18.63 3.00 8.98
CA SER A 107 20.09 2.86 9.10
C SER A 107 20.64 1.62 8.39
N GLU A 108 20.01 0.47 8.59
CA GLU A 108 20.36 -0.82 8.04
C GLU A 108 20.25 -0.82 6.52
N SER A 109 19.15 -0.25 6.00
CA SER A 109 18.94 -0.09 4.58
C SER A 109 19.98 0.85 3.96
N GLN A 110 20.21 2.02 4.56
CA GLN A 110 21.22 2.96 4.06
C GLN A 110 22.62 2.34 4.09
N ARG A 111 22.96 1.55 5.12
CA ARG A 111 24.23 0.81 5.18
C ARG A 111 24.35 -0.18 4.03
N PHE A 112 23.30 -0.95 3.74
CA PHE A 112 23.29 -1.87 2.60
C PHE A 112 23.52 -1.12 1.28
N PHE A 113 22.71 -0.11 0.96
CA PHE A 113 22.84 0.61 -0.31
C PHE A 113 24.17 1.37 -0.45
N ASN A 114 24.76 1.83 0.65
CA ASN A 114 26.07 2.48 0.61
C ASN A 114 27.21 1.55 0.18
N GLN A 115 27.07 0.22 0.37
CA GLN A 115 28.06 -0.76 -0.13
C GLN A 115 28.10 -0.79 -1.66
N TYR A 116 26.95 -0.54 -2.30
CA TYR A 116 26.79 -0.59 -3.75
C TYR A 116 26.78 0.77 -4.44
N ARG A 117 26.99 1.86 -3.68
CA ARG A 117 26.88 3.24 -4.19
C ARG A 117 27.79 3.54 -5.37
N ASN A 118 29.03 3.03 -5.32
CA ASN A 118 30.06 3.27 -6.35
C ASN A 118 30.28 2.06 -7.26
N VAL A 119 29.54 0.97 -7.05
CA VAL A 119 29.59 -0.21 -7.91
C VAL A 119 28.90 0.15 -9.23
N PRO A 120 29.42 -0.18 -10.42
CA PRO A 120 28.69 -0.03 -11.69
C PRO A 120 27.37 -0.82 -11.71
N ALA A 121 26.47 -0.53 -12.65
CA ALA A 121 25.20 -1.26 -12.77
C ALA A 121 25.42 -2.73 -13.17
N GLU A 122 26.34 -2.96 -14.11
CA GLU A 122 26.72 -4.28 -14.63
C GLU A 122 27.42 -5.19 -13.61
N ASP A 123 27.94 -4.62 -12.53
CA ASP A 123 28.61 -5.34 -11.44
C ASP A 123 27.71 -5.53 -10.22
N LEU A 124 26.44 -5.11 -10.28
CA LEU A 124 25.48 -5.40 -9.21
C LEU A 124 25.14 -6.90 -9.20
N PRO A 125 25.01 -7.51 -8.02
CA PRO A 125 24.50 -8.88 -7.94
C PRO A 125 23.09 -8.96 -8.53
N ASP A 126 22.82 -9.98 -9.36
CA ASP A 126 21.49 -10.21 -9.95
C ASP A 126 20.41 -10.39 -8.87
N ASP A 127 20.79 -10.93 -7.70
CA ASP A 127 19.96 -11.21 -6.53
C ASP A 127 20.00 -10.09 -5.47
N TRP A 128 20.39 -8.86 -5.84
CA TRP A 128 20.57 -7.79 -4.86
C TRP A 128 19.28 -7.47 -4.06
N ILE A 129 18.10 -7.70 -4.62
CA ILE A 129 16.82 -7.51 -3.91
C ILE A 129 16.72 -8.52 -2.75
N ASP A 130 17.02 -9.79 -2.99
CA ASP A 130 17.03 -10.82 -1.95
C ASP A 130 18.08 -10.50 -0.88
N LEU A 131 19.30 -10.15 -1.30
CA LEU A 131 20.36 -9.71 -0.39
C LEU A 131 19.94 -8.48 0.44
N TYR A 132 19.18 -7.56 -0.16
CA TYR A 132 18.62 -6.40 0.53
C TYR A 132 17.58 -6.81 1.57
N TYR A 133 16.66 -7.71 1.25
CA TYR A 133 15.69 -8.19 2.22
C TYR A 133 16.38 -8.94 3.37
N GLU A 134 17.41 -9.73 3.10
CA GLU A 134 18.19 -10.42 4.12
C GLU A 134 18.89 -9.44 5.08
N ASN A 135 19.57 -8.42 4.54
CA ASN A 135 20.56 -7.63 5.29
C ASN A 135 20.15 -6.17 5.55
N GLY A 136 19.14 -5.67 4.84
CA GLY A 136 18.76 -4.26 4.78
C GLY A 136 17.69 -3.84 5.78
N PHE A 137 17.17 -4.76 6.59
CA PHE A 137 16.11 -4.49 7.55
C PHE A 137 16.45 -4.98 8.96
N LEU A 138 15.97 -4.25 9.96
CA LEU A 138 15.96 -4.72 11.33
C LEU A 138 15.06 -5.97 11.42
N THR A 139 15.69 -7.11 11.66
CA THR A 139 15.01 -8.40 11.76
C THR A 139 14.68 -8.68 13.23
N ARG A 140 13.41 -8.96 13.51
CA ARG A 140 12.93 -9.43 14.81
C ARG A 140 12.53 -10.89 14.68
N GLN A 141 13.16 -11.73 15.48
CA GLN A 141 12.85 -13.15 15.55
C GLN A 141 12.13 -13.44 16.87
N THR A 142 10.94 -14.02 16.78
CA THR A 142 10.31 -14.75 17.87
C THR A 142 10.51 -16.25 17.64
N GLU A 143 10.08 -17.08 18.60
CA GLU A 143 10.18 -18.54 18.48
C GLU A 143 9.49 -19.10 17.23
N THR A 144 8.49 -18.40 16.69
CA THR A 144 7.63 -18.88 15.61
C THR A 144 7.65 -18.00 14.35
N LEU A 145 8.27 -16.82 14.38
CA LEU A 145 8.14 -15.83 13.31
C LEU A 145 9.40 -14.98 13.17
N ILE A 146 9.86 -14.80 11.93
CA ILE A 146 10.86 -13.81 11.57
C ILE A 146 10.13 -12.64 10.90
N THR A 147 10.29 -11.43 11.43
CA THR A 147 9.68 -10.21 10.88
C THR A 147 10.75 -9.20 10.53
N LYS A 148 10.55 -8.50 9.42
CA LYS A 148 11.43 -7.42 8.96
C LYS A 148 10.67 -6.12 9.09
N LYS A 149 11.17 -5.23 9.98
CA LYS A 149 10.48 -3.98 10.28
C LYS A 149 10.43 -3.10 9.03
N ASN A 150 9.23 -2.62 8.70
CA ASN A 150 8.95 -1.68 7.61
C ASN A 150 9.18 -2.22 6.17
N ALA A 151 9.43 -3.52 6.02
CA ALA A 151 9.78 -4.10 4.72
C ALA A 151 8.60 -4.10 3.75
N GLY A 152 7.40 -4.41 4.24
CA GLY A 152 6.17 -4.39 3.44
C GLY A 152 5.78 -2.99 2.95
N GLU A 153 5.98 -1.95 3.77
CA GLU A 153 5.70 -0.56 3.42
C GLU A 153 6.67 -0.06 2.33
N VAL A 154 7.96 -0.43 2.43
CA VAL A 154 8.96 -0.14 1.40
C VAL A 154 8.58 -0.83 0.09
N SER A 155 8.26 -2.12 0.14
CA SER A 155 7.80 -2.91 -1.00
C SER A 155 6.63 -2.26 -1.74
N ILE A 156 5.53 -2.02 -1.03
CA ILE A 156 4.28 -1.51 -1.60
C ILE A 156 4.46 -0.10 -2.18
N LEU A 157 5.24 0.76 -1.52
CA LEU A 157 5.51 2.10 -2.04
C LEU A 157 6.39 2.07 -3.28
N THR A 158 7.41 1.19 -3.32
CA THR A 158 8.22 0.99 -4.53
C THR A 158 7.32 0.59 -5.71
N LEU A 159 6.44 -0.40 -5.53
CA LEU A 159 5.46 -0.80 -6.57
C LEU A 159 4.59 0.38 -7.03
N ALA A 160 4.03 1.14 -6.08
CA ALA A 160 3.17 2.28 -6.42
C ALA A 160 3.92 3.33 -7.26
N PHE A 161 5.18 3.63 -6.93
CA PHE A 161 5.97 4.59 -7.69
C PHE A 161 6.46 4.05 -9.03
N LEU A 162 6.73 2.74 -9.15
CA LEU A 162 7.02 2.10 -10.43
C LEU A 162 5.83 2.21 -11.39
N LEU A 163 4.63 1.88 -10.91
CA LEU A 163 3.39 2.00 -11.67
C LEU A 163 3.16 3.44 -12.14
N LEU A 164 3.32 4.41 -11.24
CA LEU A 164 3.17 5.83 -11.59
C LEU A 164 4.29 6.36 -12.47
N SER A 165 5.47 5.76 -12.47
CA SER A 165 6.56 6.15 -13.37
C SER A 165 6.25 5.74 -14.81
N HIS A 166 5.68 4.54 -14.98
CA HIS A 166 5.45 3.95 -16.30
C HIS A 166 4.07 4.28 -16.88
N TYR A 167 3.03 4.35 -16.05
CA TYR A 167 1.61 4.41 -16.47
C TYR A 167 0.87 5.65 -15.93
N ARG A 168 1.57 6.78 -15.85
CA ARG A 168 1.03 8.02 -15.25
C ARG A 168 -0.22 8.59 -15.94
N ASN A 169 -0.43 8.28 -17.22
CA ASN A 169 -1.55 8.80 -18.00
C ASN A 169 -2.77 7.85 -17.93
N GLU A 170 -2.49 6.58 -17.69
CA GLU A 170 -3.44 5.49 -17.62
C GLU A 170 -4.08 5.42 -16.22
N ILE A 171 -3.29 5.65 -15.16
CA ILE A 171 -3.70 5.49 -13.76
C ILE A 171 -4.30 6.79 -13.21
N SER A 172 -5.56 6.73 -12.74
CA SER A 172 -6.20 7.83 -12.02
C SER A 172 -6.02 7.79 -10.51
N ASN A 173 -5.89 6.59 -9.94
CA ASN A 173 -5.68 6.40 -8.51
C ASN A 173 -4.99 5.08 -8.20
N ILE A 174 -4.09 5.11 -7.21
CA ILE A 174 -3.59 3.92 -6.53
C ILE A 174 -4.04 4.02 -5.06
N SER A 175 -4.95 3.14 -4.64
CA SER A 175 -5.26 2.93 -3.23
C SER A 175 -4.33 1.89 -2.64
N ILE A 176 -3.66 2.22 -1.53
CA ILE A 176 -2.88 1.26 -0.75
C ILE A 176 -3.73 0.83 0.46
N ALA A 177 -4.12 -0.45 0.50
CA ALA A 177 -4.87 -1.01 1.62
C ALA A 177 -3.92 -1.41 2.74
N THR A 178 -3.50 -0.44 3.54
CA THR A 178 -2.68 -0.66 4.74
C THR A 178 -3.22 0.17 5.91
N SER A 179 -2.93 -0.29 7.13
CA SER A 179 -3.19 0.45 8.36
C SER A 179 -1.90 0.81 9.11
N ASP A 180 -0.73 0.60 8.50
CA ASP A 180 0.54 1.04 9.07
C ASP A 180 0.82 2.50 8.69
N PHE A 181 0.90 3.35 9.71
CA PHE A 181 1.07 4.79 9.55
C PHE A 181 2.44 5.16 8.94
N CYS A 182 3.43 4.28 9.03
CA CYS A 182 4.77 4.52 8.50
C CYS A 182 4.74 4.81 6.99
N VAL A 183 3.82 4.18 6.25
CA VAL A 183 3.65 4.37 4.80
C VAL A 183 3.51 5.84 4.40
N ILE A 184 2.87 6.66 5.24
CA ILE A 184 2.63 8.08 4.97
C ILE A 184 3.94 8.86 4.98
N SER A 185 4.75 8.61 6.01
CA SER A 185 6.06 9.24 6.18
C SER A 185 7.02 8.86 5.06
N LEU A 186 7.00 7.59 4.64
CA LEU A 186 7.81 7.05 3.55
C LEU A 186 7.38 7.62 2.20
N LYS A 187 6.07 7.66 1.90
CA LYS A 187 5.55 8.30 0.68
C LYS A 187 5.99 9.75 0.57
N ASN A 188 5.87 10.52 1.65
CA ASN A 188 6.26 11.93 1.65
C ASN A 188 7.76 12.12 1.42
N ARG A 189 8.59 11.18 1.86
CA ARG A 189 10.03 11.17 1.56
C ARG A 189 10.29 10.84 0.10
N LEU A 190 9.70 9.77 -0.41
CA LEU A 190 9.81 9.37 -1.81
C LEU A 190 9.41 10.51 -2.74
N LEU A 191 8.33 11.22 -2.43
CA LEU A 191 7.88 12.35 -3.23
C LEU A 191 8.91 13.46 -3.41
N ARG A 192 9.70 13.75 -2.37
CA ARG A 192 10.74 14.79 -2.44
C ARG A 192 11.90 14.40 -3.35
N GLU A 193 12.13 13.11 -3.55
CA GLU A 193 13.32 12.56 -4.21
C GLU A 193 12.99 11.86 -5.54
N ALA A 194 11.72 11.55 -5.82
CA ALA A 194 11.27 10.75 -6.95
C ALA A 194 11.74 11.29 -8.31
N ASN A 195 11.90 12.61 -8.43
CA ASN A 195 12.37 13.28 -9.63
C ASN A 195 13.76 13.90 -9.47
N SER A 196 14.53 13.45 -8.48
CA SER A 196 15.96 13.79 -8.36
C SER A 196 16.74 13.27 -9.58
N PRO A 197 17.94 13.80 -9.89
CA PRO A 197 18.74 13.36 -11.03
C PRO A 197 19.04 11.85 -11.05
N ASN A 198 19.13 11.20 -9.89
CA ASN A 198 19.41 9.76 -9.79
C ASN A 198 18.17 8.91 -10.11
N LEU A 199 16.98 9.42 -9.80
CA LEU A 199 15.73 8.68 -9.93
C LEU A 199 14.95 9.02 -11.19
N ALA A 200 14.79 10.30 -11.54
CA ALA A 200 14.08 10.76 -12.72
C ALA A 200 12.77 9.99 -13.03
N LEU A 201 11.99 9.59 -12.01
CA LEU A 201 10.81 8.73 -12.19
C LEU A 201 9.70 9.37 -13.01
N SER A 202 9.75 10.69 -13.22
CA SER A 202 8.74 11.45 -13.96
C SER A 202 7.34 11.33 -13.34
N VAL A 203 7.29 11.07 -12.03
CA VAL A 203 6.08 10.94 -11.22
C VAL A 203 5.49 12.34 -10.97
N PRO A 204 4.16 12.51 -10.99
CA PRO A 204 3.53 13.79 -10.70
C PRO A 204 3.94 14.34 -9.32
N GLN A 205 4.00 15.66 -9.18
CA GLN A 205 4.24 16.31 -7.87
C GLN A 205 3.18 15.93 -6.83
N THR A 206 1.95 15.69 -7.29
CA THR A 206 0.82 15.21 -6.48
C THR A 206 0.37 13.85 -7.03
N PRO A 207 1.08 12.75 -6.74
CA PRO A 207 0.69 11.43 -7.21
C PRO A 207 -0.67 11.07 -6.61
N PRO A 208 -1.56 10.42 -7.37
CA PRO A 208 -2.89 10.08 -6.89
C PRO A 208 -2.86 8.82 -6.02
N ILE A 209 -2.07 8.85 -4.95
CA ILE A 209 -1.97 7.74 -3.97
C ILE A 209 -2.92 8.04 -2.81
N SER A 210 -3.89 7.15 -2.63
CA SER A 210 -4.85 7.14 -1.52
C SER A 210 -4.59 5.93 -0.60
N TYR A 211 -5.25 5.92 0.57
CA TYR A 211 -5.13 4.82 1.52
C TYR A 211 -6.50 4.22 1.83
N LEU A 212 -6.58 2.90 1.85
CA LEU A 212 -7.75 2.14 2.27
C LEU A 212 -7.42 1.47 3.61
N SER A 213 -7.24 2.28 4.65
CA SER A 213 -7.02 1.77 6.00
C SER A 213 -8.29 1.11 6.56
N LYS A 214 -8.15 0.45 7.71
CA LYS A 214 -9.30 -0.10 8.44
C LYS A 214 -10.30 0.99 8.82
N ASP A 215 -9.82 2.14 9.29
CA ASP A 215 -10.68 3.26 9.68
C ASP A 215 -11.38 3.89 8.46
N VAL A 216 -10.68 4.05 7.34
CA VAL A 216 -11.29 4.49 6.06
C VAL A 216 -12.38 3.52 5.62
N THR A 217 -12.09 2.22 5.65
CA THR A 217 -13.03 1.15 5.24
C THR A 217 -14.28 1.16 6.12
N LEU A 218 -14.09 1.21 7.45
CA LEU A 218 -15.19 1.18 8.42
C LEU A 218 -16.07 2.42 8.32
N PHE A 219 -15.44 3.60 8.24
CA PHE A 219 -16.19 4.85 8.11
C PHE A 219 -16.98 4.90 6.79
N HIS A 220 -16.37 4.46 5.69
CA HIS A 220 -17.05 4.37 4.41
C HIS A 220 -18.22 3.38 4.45
N ALA A 221 -18.05 2.21 5.08
CA ALA A 221 -19.10 1.22 5.25
C ALA A 221 -20.31 1.79 6.02
N VAL A 222 -20.08 2.56 7.10
CA VAL A 222 -21.17 3.23 7.81
C VAL A 222 -21.81 4.32 6.95
N LYS A 223 -21.00 5.16 6.30
CA LYS A 223 -21.46 6.27 5.47
C LYS A 223 -22.34 5.80 4.30
N THR A 224 -22.09 4.60 3.78
CA THR A 224 -22.83 3.99 2.67
C THR A 224 -23.95 3.06 3.11
N GLY A 225 -24.14 2.86 4.42
CA GLY A 225 -25.18 2.01 4.97
C GLY A 225 -24.89 0.50 4.90
N LEU A 226 -23.65 0.10 4.60
CA LEU A 226 -23.23 -1.31 4.66
C LEU A 226 -23.21 -1.85 6.08
N THR A 227 -22.98 -0.99 7.06
CA THR A 227 -23.00 -1.35 8.48
C THR A 227 -23.53 -0.22 9.35
N LEU A 228 -23.91 -0.56 10.58
CA LEU A 228 -24.37 0.41 11.56
C LEU A 228 -23.19 0.89 12.43
N PRO A 229 -23.19 2.15 12.90
CA PRO A 229 -22.13 2.68 13.77
C PRO A 229 -21.84 1.79 15.00
N ASP A 230 -22.88 1.19 15.58
CA ASP A 230 -22.75 0.36 16.78
C ASP A 230 -22.01 -0.95 16.51
N SER A 231 -21.97 -1.41 15.25
CA SER A 231 -21.21 -2.59 14.84
C SER A 231 -19.71 -2.32 14.79
N ILE A 232 -19.25 -1.07 14.84
CA ILE A 232 -17.83 -0.73 14.75
C ILE A 232 -17.05 -1.23 15.98
N ALA A 233 -17.66 -1.28 17.16
CA ALA A 233 -16.99 -1.68 18.40
C ALA A 233 -16.33 -3.08 18.32
N ARG A 234 -16.96 -4.03 17.61
CA ARG A 234 -16.39 -5.37 17.43
C ARG A 234 -15.19 -5.39 16.47
N MET A 235 -15.17 -4.48 15.49
CA MET A 235 -14.16 -4.42 14.42
C MET A 235 -12.95 -3.55 14.79
N ARG A 236 -13.17 -2.52 15.61
CA ARG A 236 -12.16 -1.56 16.06
C ARG A 236 -12.06 -1.56 17.58
N GLN A 237 -11.40 -2.56 18.15
CA GLN A 237 -11.37 -2.75 19.62
C GLN A 237 -10.43 -1.81 20.37
N ASN A 238 -9.37 -1.35 19.70
CA ASN A 238 -8.31 -0.55 20.32
C ASN A 238 -8.26 0.85 19.71
N PRO A 239 -7.73 1.84 20.44
CA PRO A 239 -7.39 3.15 19.87
C PRO A 239 -6.44 2.99 18.70
N LYS A 240 -6.59 3.83 17.69
CA LYS A 240 -5.76 3.83 16.48
C LYS A 240 -5.37 5.25 16.12
N SER A 241 -4.16 5.41 15.60
CA SER A 241 -3.77 6.64 14.92
C SER A 241 -4.61 6.80 13.66
N SER A 242 -5.27 7.95 13.53
CA SER A 242 -6.13 8.26 12.40
C SER A 242 -5.77 9.65 11.86
N ILE A 243 -5.93 9.83 10.56
CA ILE A 243 -5.91 11.14 9.90
C ILE A 243 -7.32 11.43 9.39
N TYR A 244 -7.88 12.57 9.77
CA TYR A 244 -9.20 12.96 9.30
C TYR A 244 -9.35 14.47 9.17
N VAL A 245 -10.27 14.88 8.32
CA VAL A 245 -10.73 16.26 8.20
C VAL A 245 -12.04 16.40 8.95
N GLU A 246 -12.13 17.39 9.83
CA GLU A 246 -13.38 17.85 10.43
C GLU A 246 -13.89 19.08 9.68
N HIS A 247 -15.15 19.05 9.27
CA HIS A 247 -15.82 20.12 8.54
C HIS A 247 -16.75 20.90 9.47
N PHE A 248 -16.68 22.23 9.41
CA PHE A 248 -17.49 23.13 10.22
C PHE A 248 -18.59 23.79 9.41
N ARG A 249 -19.63 24.29 10.09
CA ARG A 249 -20.82 24.88 9.45
C ARG A 249 -20.53 26.19 8.72
N ASP A 250 -19.47 26.89 9.10
CA ASP A 250 -19.00 28.11 8.44
C ASP A 250 -18.21 27.82 7.15
N GLY A 251 -18.11 26.55 6.74
CA GLY A 251 -17.36 26.10 5.57
C GLY A 251 -15.87 25.91 5.83
N SER A 252 -15.37 26.24 7.02
CA SER A 252 -13.98 25.96 7.40
C SER A 252 -13.76 24.47 7.67
N SER A 253 -12.50 24.04 7.71
CA SER A 253 -12.13 22.65 8.00
C SER A 253 -10.80 22.57 8.73
N THR A 254 -10.58 21.50 9.50
CA THR A 254 -9.31 21.24 10.19
C THR A 254 -8.85 19.81 9.95
N LEU A 255 -7.56 19.66 9.66
CA LEU A 255 -6.89 18.36 9.55
C LEU A 255 -6.43 17.92 10.94
N HIS A 256 -6.79 16.71 11.34
CA HIS A 256 -6.39 16.09 12.60
C HIS A 256 -5.49 14.89 12.32
N GLU A 257 -4.40 14.78 13.08
CA GLU A 257 -3.49 13.63 13.10
C GLU A 257 -3.30 13.22 14.57
N VAL A 258 -4.14 12.31 15.03
CA VAL A 258 -4.25 11.97 16.46
C VAL A 258 -4.60 10.50 16.67
N VAL A 259 -4.36 9.98 17.87
CA VAL A 259 -4.92 8.70 18.29
C VAL A 259 -6.39 8.90 18.64
N VAL A 260 -7.27 8.14 17.99
CA VAL A 260 -8.72 8.21 18.16
C VAL A 260 -9.20 6.98 18.92
N GLU A 261 -9.84 7.21 20.06
CA GLU A 261 -10.54 6.21 20.86
C GLU A 261 -11.75 5.63 20.09
N THR A 262 -12.06 4.35 20.29
CA THR A 262 -13.18 3.70 19.58
C THR A 262 -14.53 4.37 19.79
N PRO A 263 -14.92 4.78 21.01
CA PRO A 263 -16.16 5.54 21.22
C PRO A 263 -16.20 6.85 20.42
N THR A 264 -15.07 7.56 20.36
CA THR A 264 -14.95 8.80 19.57
C THR A 264 -15.11 8.52 18.08
N PHE A 265 -14.48 7.46 17.56
CA PHE A 265 -14.62 7.06 16.17
C PHE A 265 -16.07 6.67 15.81
N ILE A 266 -16.78 5.98 16.72
CA ILE A 266 -18.21 5.67 16.56
C ILE A 266 -19.04 6.95 16.47
N GLU A 267 -18.77 7.94 17.34
CA GLU A 267 -19.43 9.26 17.27
C GLU A 267 -19.17 9.99 15.95
N MET A 268 -17.95 9.87 15.40
CA MET A 268 -17.64 10.40 14.07
C MET A 268 -18.46 9.69 12.99
N CYS A 269 -18.57 8.36 13.05
CA CYS A 269 -19.36 7.55 12.13
C CYS A 269 -20.86 7.93 12.15
N ARG A 270 -21.39 8.37 13.30
CA ARG A 270 -22.77 8.88 13.42
C ARG A 270 -23.00 10.23 12.75
N LYS A 271 -21.92 10.95 12.37
CA LYS A 271 -21.96 12.28 11.75
C LYS A 271 -21.14 12.31 10.46
N PRO A 272 -21.46 11.49 9.45
CA PRO A 272 -20.59 11.27 8.28
C PRO A 272 -20.42 12.49 7.36
N HIS A 273 -21.26 13.52 7.51
CA HIS A 273 -21.13 14.80 6.80
C HIS A 273 -20.11 15.74 7.46
N LYS A 274 -19.78 15.51 8.74
CA LYS A 274 -18.86 16.33 9.52
C LYS A 274 -17.40 15.86 9.37
N TYR A 275 -17.18 14.63 8.91
CA TYR A 275 -15.85 14.03 8.91
C TYR A 275 -15.51 13.38 7.56
N THR A 276 -14.25 13.52 7.16
CA THR A 276 -13.64 12.74 6.08
C THR A 276 -12.42 12.01 6.63
N ILE A 277 -12.46 10.68 6.68
CA ILE A 277 -11.31 9.87 7.12
C ILE A 277 -10.34 9.71 5.95
N ILE A 278 -9.07 9.99 6.19
CA ILE A 278 -7.97 9.89 5.22
C ILE A 278 -7.12 8.64 5.49
N PHE A 279 -6.91 8.30 6.76
CA PHE A 279 -6.16 7.12 7.21
C PHE A 279 -6.66 6.67 8.58
#